data_AF-A0ABD6FYT3-F1
#
_entry.id   AF-A0ABD6FYT3-F1
#
_cell.length_a   1.000
_cell.length_b   1.000
_cell.length_c   1.000
_cell.angle_alpha   90.00
_cell.angle_beta   90.00
_cell.angle_gamma   90.00
#
_symmetry.space_group_name_H-M   'P 1'
#
loop_
_entity.id
_entity.type
_entity.pdbx_description
1 polymer ?
#
loop_
_entity_poly.entity_id
_entity_poly.type
_entity_poly.pdbx_seq_one_letter_code
_entity_poly.pdbx_strand_id
1 'polypeptide(L)' 'MKPINFKNPHVASYLLIGVVFFMIGFTKGILFFLLGAIFILLGIRQNARLS' A
#
# COMPACT_ATOMS: atom_id res chain seq x y z
N MET A 1 2.24 17.38 -1.09
CA MET A 1 1.89 15.98 -1.42
C MET A 1 1.21 15.97 -2.78
N LYS A 2 1.75 15.23 -3.77
CA LYS A 2 1.03 14.99 -5.02
C LYS A 2 -0.20 14.12 -4.73
N PRO A 3 -1.36 14.36 -5.36
CA PRO A 3 -2.56 13.54 -5.16
C PRO A 3 -2.29 12.08 -5.54
N ILE A 4 -2.95 11.15 -4.86
CA ILE A 4 -2.88 9.73 -5.18
C ILE A 4 -3.70 9.50 -6.45
N ASN A 5 -3.04 9.04 -7.52
CA ASN A 5 -3.68 8.77 -8.80
C ASN A 5 -4.32 7.37 -8.78
N PHE A 6 -5.51 7.28 -8.18
CA PHE A 6 -6.30 6.06 -8.12
C PHE A 6 -6.78 5.56 -9.49
N LYS A 7 -6.61 6.32 -10.58
CA LYS A 7 -6.92 5.85 -11.94
C LYS A 7 -5.97 4.75 -12.40
N ASN A 8 -4.80 4.61 -11.79
CA ASN A 8 -3.91 3.50 -12.09
C ASN A 8 -4.31 2.26 -11.27
N PRO A 9 -4.77 1.16 -11.92
CA PRO A 9 -5.24 -0.03 -11.22
C PRO A 9 -4.15 -0.70 -10.39
N HIS A 10 -2.87 -0.54 -10.76
CA HIS A 10 -1.76 -1.06 -9.96
C HIS A 10 -1.63 -0.31 -8.64
N VAL A 11 -1.62 1.02 -8.67
CA VAL A 11 -1.52 1.87 -7.46
C VAL A 11 -2.67 1.56 -6.50
N ALA A 12 -3.89 1.44 -7.02
CA ALA A 12 -5.07 1.07 -6.24
C ALA A 12 -4.92 -0.32 -5.60
N SER A 13 -4.46 -1.32 -6.37
CA SER A 13 -4.28 -2.68 -5.87
C SER A 13 -3.22 -2.76 -4.76
N TYR A 14 -2.08 -2.09 -4.91
CA TYR A 14 -1.03 -2.06 -3.87
C TYR A 14 -1.51 -1.40 -2.58
N LEU A 15 -2.25 -0.30 -2.68
CA LEU A 15 -2.82 0.37 -1.50
C LEU A 15 -3.88 -0.50 -0.82
N LEU A 16 -4.76 -1.13 -1.59
CA LEU A 16 -5.86 -1.94 -1.04
C LEU A 16 -5.32 -3.19 -0.34
N ILE A 17 -4.41 -3.93 -0.99
CA ILE A 17 -3.73 -5.08 -0.40
C ILE A 17 -2.90 -4.65 0.82
N GLY A 18 -2.17 -3.54 0.71
CA GLY A 18 -1.35 -3.02 1.78
C GLY A 18 -2.16 -2.69 3.04
N VAL A 19 -3.31 -2.03 2.89
CA VAL A 19 -4.23 -1.72 4.01
C VAL A 19 -4.81 -3.00 4.62
N VAL A 20 -5.20 -3.98 3.80
CA VAL A 20 -5.71 -5.27 4.29
C VAL A 20 -4.65 -5.99 5.12
N PHE A 21 -3.43 -6.11 4.60
CA PHE A 21 -2.33 -6.74 5.32
C PHE A 21 -1.92 -5.96 6.58
N PHE A 22 -2.00 -4.63 6.55
CA PHE A 22 -1.73 -3.78 7.70
C PHE A 22 -2.75 -4.01 8.83
N MET A 23 -4.04 -4.09 8.51
CA MET A 23 -5.09 -4.44 9.47
C MET A 23 -4.94 -5.87 10.02
N ILE A 24 -4.63 -6.84 9.15
CA ILE A 24 -4.35 -8.21 9.58
C ILE A 24 -3.11 -8.26 10.47
N GLY A 25 -2.10 -7.42 10.19
CA GLY A 25 -0.87 -7.29 10.96
C GLY A 25 -1.08 -6.87 12.41
N PHE A 26 -2.07 -6.01 12.67
CA PHE A 26 -2.48 -5.69 14.04
C PHE A 26 -2.96 -6.92 14.83
N THR A 27 -3.54 -7.90 14.13
CA THR A 27 -4.10 -9.10 14.78
C THR A 27 -3.14 -10.28 14.78
N LYS A 28 -2.34 -10.46 13.71
CA LYS A 28 -1.47 -11.63 13.51
C LYS A 28 0.01 -11.40 13.80
N GLY A 29 0.40 -10.15 14.10
CA GLY A 29 1.75 -9.82 14.55
C GLY A 29 2.57 -8.99 13.55
N ILE A 30 3.75 -8.57 14.01
CA ILE A 30 4.58 -7.53 13.39
C ILE A 30 5.01 -7.85 11.95
N LEU A 31 5.18 -9.13 11.60
CA LEU A 31 5.59 -9.55 10.25
C LEU A 31 4.55 -9.17 9.19
N PHE A 32 3.26 -9.41 9.48
CA PHE A 32 2.17 -9.04 8.57
C PHE A 32 1.98 -7.52 8.50
N PHE A 33 2.21 -6.82 9.61
CA PHE A 33 2.19 -5.36 9.68
C PHE A 33 3.29 -4.73 8.79
N LEU A 34 4.52 -5.24 8.90
CA LEU A 34 5.64 -4.87 8.05
C LEU A 34 5.35 -5.16 6.58
N LEU A 35 4.76 -6.32 6.27
CA LEU A 35 4.37 -6.66 4.90
C LEU A 35 3.38 -5.64 4.34
N GLY A 36 2.32 -5.32 5.09
CA GLY A 36 1.33 -4.32 4.71
C GLY A 36 1.95 -2.93 4.49
N ALA A 37 2.85 -2.51 5.38
CA ALA A 37 3.57 -1.24 5.25
C ALA A 37 4.43 -1.19 3.99
N ILE A 38 5.13 -2.29 3.63
CA ILE A 38 5.92 -2.38 2.40
C ILE A 38 5.03 -2.25 1.17
N PHE A 39 3.87 -2.92 1.15
CA PHE A 39 2.91 -2.82 0.05
C PHE A 39 2.39 -1.38 -0.13
N ILE A 40 2.07 -0.70 0.96
CA ILE A 40 1.66 0.72 0.95
C ILE A 40 2.78 1.61 0.39
N LEU A 41 4.02 1.41 0.86
CA LEU A 41 5.21 2.12 0.38
C LEU A 41 5.45 1.92 -1.11
N LEU A 42 5.30 0.69 -1.62
CA LEU A 42 5.41 0.38 -3.03
C LEU A 42 4.32 1.08 -3.85
N GLY A 43 3.07 1.08 -3.37
CA GLY A 43 1.96 1.78 -4.01
C GLY A 43 2.20 3.30 -4.11
N ILE A 44 2.71 3.91 -3.02
CA ILE A 44 3.07 5.34 -3.00
C ILE A 44 4.23 5.61 -3.97
N ARG A 45 5.26 4.77 -3.98
CA ARG A 45 6.43 4.91 -4.87
C ARG A 45 6.04 4.76 -6.34
N GLN A 46 5.08 3.89 -6.64
CA GLN A 46 4.55 3.70 -7.97
C GLN A 46 3.70 4.91 -8.40
N ASN A 47 2.86 5.45 -7.50
CA ASN A 47 2.15 6.71 -7.72
C ASN A 47 3.10 7.86 -8.04
N ALA A 48 4.22 7.97 -7.32
CA ALA A 48 5.23 9.00 -7.53
C ALA A 48 5.97 8.88 -8.88
N ARG A 49 6.08 7.68 -9.46
CA ARG A 49 6.65 7.46 -10.80
C ARG A 49 5.68 7.80 -11.94
N LEU A 50 4.38 7.72 -11.68
CA LEU A 50 3.33 7.88 -12.67
C LEU A 50 2.71 9.30 -12.70
N SER A 51 3.18 10.21 -11.84
CA SER A 51 2.67 11.58 -11.66
C SER A 51 3.78 12.61 -11.75
#